data_AF-A0A7V1KYQ7-F1
#
_entry.id   AF-A0A7V1KYQ7-F1
#
_cell.length_a   1.000
_cell.length_b   1.000
_cell.length_c   1.000
_cell.angle_alpha   90.00
_cell.angle_beta   90.00
_cell.angle_gamma   90.00
#
_symmetry.space_group_name_H-M   'P 1'
#
loop_
_entity.id
_entity.type
_entity.pdbx_description
1 polymer ?
#
loop_
_entity_poly.entity_id
_entity_poly.type
_entity_poly.pdbx_seq_one_letter_code
_entity_poly.pdbx_strand_id
1 'polypeptide(L)'
;MICKSKEELIANLKGVFIEGEELYLKDKELIKKDMDLLVENIIFSSEEIKLFSCWLIHNLSQDLEIFPSSIQEFYSARGRGEFSGFTVPAINLRTLTYPAASAIFRVAKKYNVGAFIFEIAKSEIGYTGQRPLEYSSIILASAIKEDFKGPVFIQGDHFQLKPKDYLSDSQKEIDSLKVLIEEAISAGFYNIDIDSSTLVDLTKESLIEQQRL
;
A
#
# COMPACT_ATOMS: atom_id res chain seq x y z
N MET A 1 -17.56 -10.54 -10.53
CA MET A 1 -18.03 -11.92 -10.25
C MET A 1 -17.26 -12.41 -9.03
N ILE A 2 -17.95 -12.93 -8.02
CA ILE A 2 -17.30 -13.43 -6.80
C ILE A 2 -17.07 -14.94 -6.98
N CYS A 3 -15.81 -15.32 -7.13
CA CYS A 3 -15.41 -16.71 -7.36
C CYS A 3 -15.43 -17.50 -6.05
N LYS A 4 -15.66 -18.81 -6.14
CA LYS A 4 -15.73 -19.74 -4.99
C LYS A 4 -14.52 -20.63 -4.85
N SER A 5 -13.65 -20.68 -5.84
CA SER A 5 -12.37 -21.39 -5.78
C SER A 5 -11.30 -20.71 -6.63
N LYS A 6 -10.04 -21.12 -6.45
CA LYS A 6 -8.91 -20.64 -7.27
C LYS A 6 -9.06 -21.05 -8.73
N GLU A 7 -9.56 -22.26 -8.99
CA GLU A 7 -9.79 -22.78 -10.34
C GLU A 7 -10.85 -21.96 -11.07
N GLU A 8 -11.93 -21.58 -10.38
CA GLU A 8 -12.95 -20.69 -10.94
C GLU A 8 -12.37 -19.30 -11.24
N LEU A 9 -11.55 -18.75 -10.34
CA LEU A 9 -10.89 -17.47 -10.59
C LEU A 9 -10.00 -17.54 -11.84
N ILE A 10 -9.12 -18.54 -11.93
CA ILE A 10 -8.20 -18.73 -13.05
C ILE A 10 -8.98 -18.90 -14.37
N ALA A 11 -10.05 -19.70 -14.38
CA ALA A 11 -10.86 -19.93 -15.56
C ALA A 11 -11.55 -18.66 -16.09
N ASN A 12 -11.77 -17.66 -15.22
CA ASN A 12 -12.36 -16.38 -15.59
C ASN A 12 -11.32 -15.31 -16.00
N LEU A 13 -10.04 -15.52 -15.69
CA LEU A 13 -8.94 -14.66 -16.15
C LEU A 13 -8.63 -14.95 -17.62
N LYS A 14 -8.38 -13.88 -18.39
CA LYS A 14 -8.16 -13.94 -19.85
C LYS A 14 -6.77 -13.49 -20.25
N GLY A 15 -6.17 -12.60 -19.46
CA GLY A 15 -4.85 -12.03 -19.69
C GLY A 15 -3.70 -12.88 -19.19
N VAL A 16 -3.97 -13.99 -18.48
CA VAL A 16 -2.96 -14.87 -17.90
C VAL A 16 -3.31 -16.34 -18.06
N PHE A 17 -2.32 -17.21 -17.87
CA PHE A 17 -2.50 -18.62 -17.60
C PHE A 17 -1.49 -19.07 -16.54
N ILE A 18 -1.76 -20.20 -15.89
CA ILE A 18 -0.89 -20.80 -14.88
C ILE A 18 -0.49 -22.18 -15.37
N GLU A 19 0.80 -22.48 -15.33
CA GLU A 19 1.36 -23.80 -15.65
C GLU A 19 2.22 -24.26 -14.46
N GLY A 20 1.76 -25.28 -13.75
CA GLY A 20 2.36 -25.69 -12.48
C GLY A 20 2.22 -24.61 -11.40
N GLU A 21 3.35 -24.11 -10.89
CA GLU A 21 3.41 -23.03 -9.90
C GLU A 21 3.75 -21.67 -10.54
N GLU A 22 3.92 -21.62 -11.86
CA GLU A 22 4.35 -20.43 -12.58
C GLU A 22 3.17 -19.70 -13.24
N LEU A 23 3.20 -18.37 -13.16
CA LEU A 23 2.21 -17.46 -13.74
C LEU A 23 2.76 -16.85 -15.02
N TYR A 24 1.97 -16.87 -16.08
CA TYR A 24 2.38 -16.38 -17.39
C TYR A 24 1.41 -15.31 -17.89
N LEU A 25 1.96 -14.15 -18.27
CA LEU A 25 1.23 -13.09 -18.95
C LEU A 25 0.96 -13.49 -20.41
N LYS A 26 -0.32 -13.61 -20.76
CA LYS A 26 -0.78 -13.93 -22.12
C LYS A 26 -1.03 -12.69 -22.96
N ASP A 27 -1.70 -11.69 -22.39
CA ASP A 27 -2.14 -10.50 -23.12
C ASP A 27 -2.27 -9.28 -22.18
N LYS A 28 -1.55 -8.20 -22.52
CA LYS A 28 -1.48 -6.95 -21.73
C LYS A 28 -2.77 -6.14 -21.73
N GLU A 29 -3.61 -6.23 -22.75
CA GLU A 29 -4.88 -5.50 -22.79
C GLU A 29 -5.99 -6.26 -22.07
N LEU A 30 -5.95 -7.59 -22.10
CA LEU A 30 -6.89 -8.42 -21.35
C LEU A 30 -6.59 -8.36 -19.84
N ILE A 31 -5.32 -8.36 -19.42
CA ILE A 31 -5.00 -8.31 -17.99
C ILE A 31 -5.46 -7.02 -17.32
N LYS A 32 -5.46 -5.88 -18.05
CA LYS A 32 -6.03 -4.61 -17.56
C LYS A 32 -7.50 -4.72 -17.19
N LYS A 33 -8.27 -5.51 -17.95
CA LYS A 33 -9.70 -5.74 -17.69
C LYS A 33 -9.91 -6.73 -16.55
N ASP A 34 -9.01 -7.70 -16.42
CA ASP A 34 -9.05 -8.70 -15.36
C ASP A 34 -8.76 -8.11 -13.97
N MET A 35 -8.10 -6.95 -13.88
CA MET A 35 -7.86 -6.27 -12.59
C MET A 35 -9.16 -5.99 -11.82
N ASP A 36 -10.25 -5.69 -12.51
CA ASP A 36 -11.56 -5.47 -11.88
C ASP A 36 -12.05 -6.76 -11.19
N LEU A 37 -11.89 -7.90 -11.85
CA LEU A 37 -12.26 -9.20 -11.28
C LEU A 37 -11.39 -9.54 -10.07
N LEU A 38 -10.06 -9.35 -10.16
CA LEU A 38 -9.15 -9.65 -9.06
C LEU A 38 -9.43 -8.75 -7.85
N VAL A 39 -9.66 -7.46 -8.05
CA VAL A 39 -9.97 -6.53 -6.97
C VAL A 39 -11.32 -6.84 -6.33
N GLU A 40 -12.36 -7.17 -7.11
CA GLU A 40 -13.63 -7.62 -6.55
C GLU A 40 -13.44 -8.86 -5.66
N ASN A 41 -12.60 -9.81 -6.06
CA ASN A 41 -12.32 -11.02 -5.30
C ASN A 41 -11.43 -10.78 -4.07
N ILE A 42 -10.56 -9.77 -4.09
CA ILE A 42 -9.85 -9.32 -2.88
C ILE A 42 -10.83 -8.84 -1.81
N ILE A 43 -11.87 -8.11 -2.22
CA ILE A 43 -12.79 -7.42 -1.29
C ILE A 43 -13.90 -8.35 -0.77
N PHE A 44 -14.45 -9.21 -1.63
CA PHE A 44 -15.71 -9.90 -1.35
C PHE A 44 -15.62 -11.43 -1.26
N SER A 45 -14.48 -12.04 -1.61
CA SER A 45 -14.34 -13.51 -1.59
C SER A 45 -13.76 -14.03 -0.27
N SER A 46 -13.56 -15.34 -0.18
CA SER A 46 -12.91 -15.97 0.98
C SER A 46 -11.45 -15.52 1.11
N GLU A 47 -10.88 -15.63 2.32
CA GLU A 47 -9.48 -15.28 2.59
C GLU A 47 -8.51 -16.03 1.64
N GLU A 48 -8.79 -17.30 1.34
CA GLU A 48 -7.98 -18.07 0.40
C GLU A 48 -7.94 -17.43 -1.01
N ILE A 49 -9.08 -16.98 -1.52
CA ILE A 49 -9.19 -16.38 -2.85
C ILE A 49 -8.61 -14.96 -2.84
N LYS A 50 -8.80 -14.21 -1.75
CA LYS A 50 -8.19 -12.91 -1.53
C LYS A 50 -6.66 -13.00 -1.59
N LEU A 51 -6.06 -13.87 -0.79
CA LEU A 51 -4.60 -14.05 -0.76
C LEU A 51 -4.05 -14.48 -2.12
N PHE A 52 -4.77 -15.37 -2.81
CA PHE A 52 -4.38 -15.80 -4.15
C PHE A 52 -4.49 -14.66 -5.18
N SER A 53 -5.52 -13.82 -5.09
CA SER A 53 -5.69 -12.64 -5.95
C SER A 53 -4.58 -11.61 -5.70
N CYS A 54 -4.22 -11.36 -4.44
CA CYS A 54 -3.08 -10.52 -4.08
C CYS A 54 -1.77 -11.06 -4.65
N TRP A 55 -1.54 -12.37 -4.55
CA TRP A 55 -0.36 -13.02 -5.12
C TRP A 55 -0.30 -12.88 -6.64
N LEU A 56 -1.42 -13.09 -7.35
CA LEU A 56 -1.49 -12.89 -8.81
C LEU A 56 -1.12 -11.45 -9.19
N ILE A 57 -1.74 -10.46 -8.54
CA ILE A 57 -1.46 -9.04 -8.80
C ILE A 57 0.01 -8.71 -8.53
N HIS A 58 0.58 -9.21 -7.43
CA HIS A 58 1.96 -8.96 -7.09
C HIS A 58 2.91 -9.49 -8.18
N ASN A 59 2.80 -10.76 -8.57
CA ASN A 59 3.67 -11.33 -9.60
C ASN A 59 3.51 -10.62 -10.96
N LEU A 60 2.27 -10.35 -11.38
CA LEU A 60 2.00 -9.64 -12.63
C LEU A 60 2.55 -8.22 -12.61
N SER A 61 2.51 -7.54 -11.46
CA SER A 61 3.09 -6.20 -11.33
C SER A 61 4.59 -6.23 -11.64
N GLN A 62 5.32 -7.22 -11.11
CA GLN A 62 6.75 -7.37 -11.35
C GLN A 62 7.05 -7.62 -12.84
N ASP A 63 6.34 -8.55 -13.47
CA ASP A 63 6.47 -8.85 -14.91
C ASP A 63 6.16 -7.65 -15.82
N LEU A 64 5.34 -6.72 -15.32
CA LEU A 64 4.95 -5.50 -16.00
C LEU A 64 5.82 -4.28 -15.62
N GLU A 65 6.92 -4.49 -14.88
CA GLU A 65 7.84 -3.44 -14.41
C GLU A 65 7.17 -2.42 -13.48
N ILE A 66 6.19 -2.87 -12.69
CA ILE A 66 5.47 -2.09 -11.67
C ILE A 66 5.81 -2.71 -10.32
N PHE A 67 6.56 -1.99 -9.48
CA PHE A 67 7.05 -2.57 -8.24
C PHE A 67 7.01 -1.58 -7.09
N PRO A 68 6.63 -2.02 -5.88
CA PRO A 68 6.82 -1.22 -4.68
C PRO A 68 8.29 -0.83 -4.53
N SER A 69 8.56 0.43 -4.17
CA SER A 69 9.94 0.90 -3.98
C SER A 69 10.03 1.89 -2.81
N SER A 70 11.22 2.03 -2.24
CA SER A 70 11.46 3.05 -1.20
C SER A 70 11.73 4.40 -1.85
N ILE A 71 11.11 5.45 -1.33
CA ILE A 71 11.36 6.84 -1.75
C ILE A 71 12.61 7.45 -1.08
N GLN A 72 13.30 6.70 -0.22
CA GLN A 72 14.45 7.17 0.56
C GLN A 72 15.55 7.83 -0.30
N GLU A 73 15.93 7.22 -1.42
CA GLU A 73 16.99 7.76 -2.29
C GLU A 73 16.58 9.07 -2.96
N PHE A 74 15.31 9.19 -3.32
CA PHE A 74 14.74 10.42 -3.88
C PHE A 74 14.86 11.58 -2.87
N TYR A 75 14.45 11.35 -1.62
CA TYR A 75 14.57 12.38 -0.57
C TYR A 75 16.01 12.62 -0.13
N SER A 76 16.87 11.61 -0.16
CA SER A 76 18.29 11.75 0.13
C SER A 76 18.98 12.65 -0.90
N ALA A 77 18.71 12.46 -2.18
CA ALA A 77 19.19 13.34 -3.26
C ALA A 77 18.67 14.78 -3.10
N ARG A 78 17.41 14.96 -2.72
CA ARG A 78 16.86 16.29 -2.37
C ARG A 78 17.61 16.93 -1.20
N GLY A 79 17.88 16.16 -0.14
CA GLY A 79 18.61 16.64 1.04
C GLY A 79 20.05 17.06 0.75
N ARG A 80 20.67 16.45 -0.28
CA ARG A 80 21.99 16.85 -0.82
C ARG A 80 21.93 18.05 -1.77
N GLY A 81 20.74 18.56 -2.08
CA GLY A 81 20.55 19.71 -2.98
C GLY A 81 20.70 19.38 -4.47
N GLU A 82 20.64 18.10 -4.87
CA GLU A 82 20.76 17.70 -6.27
C GLU A 82 19.59 18.17 -7.14
N PHE A 83 18.44 18.43 -6.52
CA PHE A 83 17.27 19.03 -7.17
C PHE A 83 16.41 19.82 -6.18
N SER A 84 15.56 20.71 -6.69
CA SER A 84 14.59 21.50 -5.90
C SER A 84 13.44 22.00 -6.78
N GLY A 85 12.50 22.77 -6.22
CA GLY A 85 11.47 23.49 -7.00
C GLY A 85 10.10 22.81 -7.12
N PHE A 86 9.86 21.70 -6.41
CA PHE A 86 8.56 21.02 -6.39
C PHE A 86 8.32 20.26 -5.08
N THR A 87 7.12 19.74 -4.87
CA THR A 87 6.73 18.86 -3.76
C THR A 87 6.35 17.47 -4.28
N VAL A 88 6.38 16.47 -3.39
CA VAL A 88 5.86 15.13 -3.67
C VAL A 88 4.51 15.01 -2.95
N PRO A 89 3.40 14.78 -3.66
CA PRO A 89 2.12 14.58 -3.00
C PRO A 89 2.09 13.20 -2.35
N ALA A 90 1.71 13.15 -1.07
CA ALA A 90 1.27 11.94 -0.39
C ALA A 90 -0.25 11.95 -0.30
N ILE A 91 -0.88 10.88 -0.77
CA ILE A 91 -2.32 10.83 -1.00
C ILE A 91 -2.91 9.71 -0.15
N ASN A 92 -3.54 10.13 0.93
CA ASN A 92 -4.33 9.27 1.81
C ASN A 92 -5.54 8.69 1.03
N LEU A 93 -5.57 7.37 0.87
CA LEU A 93 -6.70 6.66 0.24
C LEU A 93 -7.36 5.71 1.23
N ARG A 94 -8.69 5.81 1.35
CA ARG A 94 -9.53 4.92 2.14
C ARG A 94 -10.88 4.70 1.48
N THR A 95 -11.49 3.54 1.70
CA THR A 95 -12.83 3.14 1.20
C THR A 95 -12.91 2.92 -0.31
N LEU A 96 -12.68 3.97 -1.12
CA LEU A 96 -12.72 3.93 -2.59
C LEU A 96 -11.32 3.80 -3.19
N THR A 97 -10.46 3.01 -2.53
CA THR A 97 -9.02 2.90 -2.83
C THR A 97 -8.78 2.56 -4.29
N TYR A 98 -9.50 1.58 -4.85
CA TYR A 98 -9.29 1.14 -6.23
C TYR A 98 -9.63 2.18 -7.30
N PRO A 99 -10.87 2.74 -7.36
CA PRO A 99 -11.18 3.76 -8.37
C PRO A 99 -10.38 5.05 -8.16
N ALA A 100 -10.07 5.43 -6.91
CA ALA A 100 -9.26 6.62 -6.63
C ALA A 100 -7.80 6.44 -7.08
N ALA A 101 -7.17 5.30 -6.76
CA ALA A 101 -5.82 4.99 -7.21
C ALA A 101 -5.73 4.92 -8.74
N SER A 102 -6.71 4.29 -9.40
CA SER A 102 -6.79 4.26 -10.87
C SER A 102 -6.90 5.67 -11.46
N ALA A 103 -7.68 6.57 -10.84
CA ALA A 103 -7.75 7.96 -11.28
C ALA A 103 -6.39 8.68 -11.10
N ILE A 104 -5.69 8.43 -9.99
CA ILE A 104 -4.38 9.02 -9.71
C ILE A 104 -3.34 8.57 -10.73
N PHE A 105 -3.25 7.26 -11.04
CA PHE A 105 -2.33 6.78 -12.08
C PHE A 105 -2.62 7.37 -13.46
N ARG A 106 -3.90 7.49 -13.83
CA ARG A 106 -4.31 8.13 -15.10
C ARG A 106 -3.85 9.59 -15.17
N VAL A 107 -4.01 10.33 -14.07
CA VAL A 107 -3.58 11.74 -13.95
C VAL A 107 -2.05 11.84 -13.95
N ALA A 108 -1.36 10.99 -13.20
CA ALA A 108 0.09 10.94 -13.14
C ALA A 108 0.71 10.71 -14.53
N LYS A 109 0.17 9.75 -15.30
CA LYS A 109 0.58 9.50 -16.69
C LYS A 109 0.28 10.70 -17.60
N LYS A 110 -0.92 11.28 -17.51
CA LYS A 110 -1.33 12.43 -18.34
C LYS A 110 -0.38 13.63 -18.18
N TYR A 111 0.07 13.90 -16.96
CA TYR A 111 0.92 15.04 -16.64
C TYR A 111 2.41 14.69 -16.47
N ASN A 112 2.80 13.46 -16.77
CA ASN A 112 4.16 12.96 -16.60
C ASN A 112 4.72 13.27 -15.19
N VAL A 113 3.91 12.99 -14.16
CA VAL A 113 4.30 13.17 -12.76
C VAL A 113 5.39 12.16 -12.41
N GLY A 114 6.47 12.64 -11.78
CA GLY A 114 7.57 11.80 -11.31
C GLY A 114 7.19 11.01 -10.05
N ALA A 115 7.49 11.55 -8.88
CA ALA A 115 7.22 10.90 -7.60
C ALA A 115 5.88 11.35 -6.99
N PHE A 116 5.12 10.40 -6.47
CA PHE A 116 3.90 10.58 -5.67
C PHE A 116 3.73 9.34 -4.79
N ILE A 117 3.05 9.49 -3.64
CA ILE A 117 2.95 8.45 -2.62
C ILE A 117 1.48 8.12 -2.37
N PHE A 118 1.17 6.83 -2.27
CA PHE A 118 -0.09 6.36 -1.71
C PHE A 118 0.10 6.03 -0.24
N GLU A 119 -0.79 6.51 0.62
CA GLU A 119 -0.68 6.26 2.05
C GLU A 119 -2.02 5.89 2.69
N ILE A 120 -1.92 5.21 3.83
CA ILE A 120 -3.04 4.87 4.71
C ILE A 120 -2.54 4.86 6.16
N ALA A 121 -3.33 5.43 7.07
CA ALA A 121 -2.92 5.53 8.46
C ALA A 121 -3.28 4.31 9.33
N LYS A 122 -2.57 4.09 10.45
CA LYS A 122 -2.90 3.01 11.42
C LYS A 122 -4.37 3.06 11.87
N SER A 123 -4.89 4.26 12.09
CA SER A 123 -6.30 4.47 12.46
C SER A 123 -7.25 4.05 11.34
N GLU A 124 -6.90 4.35 10.09
CA GLU A 124 -7.69 4.04 8.89
C GLU A 124 -7.70 2.55 8.57
N ILE A 125 -6.55 1.89 8.67
CA ILE A 125 -6.48 0.42 8.66
C ILE A 125 -7.45 -0.17 9.70
N GLY A 126 -7.48 0.44 10.90
CA GLY A 126 -8.33 0.00 12.01
C GLY A 126 -9.83 0.10 11.73
N TYR A 127 -10.33 1.26 11.30
CA TYR A 127 -11.78 1.44 11.11
C TYR A 127 -12.30 0.95 9.75
N THR A 128 -11.45 0.86 8.72
CA THR A 128 -11.86 0.31 7.42
C THR A 128 -11.70 -1.20 7.34
N GLY A 129 -10.82 -1.78 8.17
CA GLY A 129 -10.42 -3.18 8.06
C GLY A 129 -9.48 -3.48 6.87
N GLN A 130 -9.08 -2.46 6.10
CA GLN A 130 -8.21 -2.61 4.94
C GLN A 130 -6.76 -2.80 5.40
N ARG A 131 -6.31 -4.06 5.48
CA ARG A 131 -4.94 -4.42 5.88
C ARG A 131 -3.90 -4.09 4.80
N PRO A 132 -2.62 -3.89 5.16
CA PRO A 132 -1.54 -3.57 4.22
C PRO A 132 -1.47 -4.42 2.94
N LEU A 133 -1.62 -5.74 3.03
CA LEU A 133 -1.58 -6.62 1.85
C LEU A 133 -2.72 -6.33 0.87
N GLU A 134 -3.93 -6.09 1.37
CA GLU A 134 -5.07 -5.70 0.54
C GLU A 134 -4.84 -4.34 -0.09
N TYR A 135 -4.42 -3.35 0.72
CA TYR A 135 -4.19 -1.98 0.25
C TYR A 135 -3.17 -1.95 -0.89
N SER A 136 -1.99 -2.52 -0.65
CA SER A 136 -0.90 -2.57 -1.65
C SER A 136 -1.31 -3.28 -2.92
N SER A 137 -2.00 -4.43 -2.82
CA SER A 137 -2.50 -5.18 -3.98
C SER A 137 -3.49 -4.36 -4.80
N ILE A 138 -4.39 -3.60 -4.16
CA ILE A 138 -5.32 -2.71 -4.85
C ILE A 138 -4.59 -1.56 -5.56
N ILE A 139 -3.57 -0.98 -4.94
CA ILE A 139 -2.74 0.05 -5.59
C ILE A 139 -2.02 -0.52 -6.81
N LEU A 140 -1.40 -1.70 -6.70
CA LEU A 140 -0.71 -2.36 -7.82
C LEU A 140 -1.67 -2.76 -8.94
N ALA A 141 -2.86 -3.27 -8.60
CA ALA A 141 -3.90 -3.56 -9.58
C ALA A 141 -4.33 -2.30 -10.36
N SER A 142 -4.44 -1.17 -9.66
CA SER A 142 -4.73 0.13 -10.29
C SER A 142 -3.61 0.57 -11.24
N ALA A 143 -2.35 0.35 -10.85
CA ALA A 143 -1.19 0.65 -11.68
C ALA A 143 -1.19 -0.21 -12.96
N ILE A 144 -1.46 -1.52 -12.84
CA ILE A 144 -1.57 -2.46 -13.96
C ILE A 144 -2.70 -2.01 -14.90
N LYS A 145 -3.90 -1.77 -14.36
CA LYS A 145 -5.08 -1.36 -15.13
C LYS A 145 -4.82 -0.11 -15.96
N GLU A 146 -4.11 0.86 -15.38
CA GLU A 146 -3.80 2.14 -16.04
C GLU A 146 -2.48 2.12 -16.82
N ASP A 147 -1.86 0.93 -16.96
CA ASP A 147 -0.64 0.72 -17.75
C ASP A 147 0.52 1.62 -17.27
N PHE A 148 0.63 1.80 -15.95
CA PHE A 148 1.75 2.49 -15.34
C PHE A 148 3.03 1.64 -15.42
N LYS A 149 4.20 2.27 -15.32
CA LYS A 149 5.50 1.59 -15.26
C LYS A 149 6.42 2.32 -14.30
N GLY A 150 7.21 1.54 -13.56
CA GLY A 150 8.20 2.03 -12.63
C GLY A 150 7.80 1.89 -11.16
N PRO A 151 8.49 2.63 -10.28
CA PRO A 151 8.32 2.48 -8.84
C PRO A 151 6.95 2.99 -8.37
N VAL A 152 6.34 2.24 -7.45
CA VAL A 152 5.13 2.63 -6.71
C VAL A 152 5.51 2.86 -5.25
N PHE A 153 5.29 4.08 -4.75
CA PHE A 153 5.61 4.42 -3.37
C PHE A 153 4.38 4.24 -2.49
N ILE A 154 4.49 3.36 -1.50
CA ILE A 154 3.42 3.04 -0.54
C ILE A 154 3.93 3.36 0.87
N GLN A 155 3.13 4.11 1.62
CA GLN A 155 3.50 4.67 2.92
C GLN A 155 2.51 4.30 4.01
N GLY A 156 3.06 3.93 5.18
CA GLY A 156 2.29 3.83 6.42
C GLY A 156 2.24 5.20 7.07
N ASP A 157 1.11 5.89 6.95
CA ASP A 157 0.92 7.23 7.51
C ASP A 157 0.63 7.15 9.02
N HIS A 158 1.17 8.07 9.81
CA HIS A 158 0.94 8.14 11.26
C HIS A 158 0.79 6.76 11.93
N PHE A 159 1.81 5.91 11.83
CA PHE A 159 1.90 4.64 12.54
C PHE A 159 2.09 4.94 14.02
N GLN A 160 0.97 5.32 14.65
CA GLN A 160 0.93 6.12 15.85
C GLN A 160 0.75 5.28 17.11
N LEU A 161 1.44 5.64 18.18
CA LEU A 161 1.21 5.07 19.52
C LEU A 161 -0.03 5.69 20.16
N LYS A 162 -0.86 4.86 20.79
CA LYS A 162 -2.04 5.34 21.53
C LYS A 162 -1.65 5.65 22.98
N PRO A 163 -1.77 6.90 23.48
CA PRO A 163 -1.32 7.26 24.82
C PRO A 163 -1.96 6.42 25.94
N LYS A 164 -3.27 6.17 25.83
CA LYS A 164 -4.00 5.35 26.81
C LYS A 164 -3.44 3.92 26.88
N ASP A 165 -3.20 3.32 25.73
CA ASP A 165 -2.74 1.93 25.65
C ASP A 165 -1.27 1.85 26.10
N TYR A 166 -0.45 2.82 25.67
CA TYR A 166 0.95 2.95 26.07
C TYR A 166 1.13 3.13 27.59
N LEU A 167 0.35 4.01 28.23
CA LEU A 167 0.41 4.23 29.67
C LEU A 167 -0.08 3.02 30.48
N SER A 168 -0.92 2.18 29.88
CA SER A 168 -1.40 0.95 30.52
C SER A 168 -0.39 -0.20 30.42
N ASP A 169 0.25 -0.35 29.26
CA ASP A 169 1.25 -1.38 28.95
C ASP A 169 2.04 -0.94 27.71
N SER A 170 3.16 -0.26 27.95
CA SER A 170 3.98 0.32 26.89
C SER A 170 4.59 -0.74 25.98
N GLN A 171 5.02 -1.86 26.56
CA GLN A 171 5.62 -2.96 25.82
C GLN A 171 4.61 -3.55 24.82
N LYS A 172 3.39 -3.81 25.28
CA LYS A 172 2.33 -4.35 24.43
C LYS A 172 1.94 -3.41 23.28
N GLU A 173 1.85 -2.11 23.53
CA GLU A 173 1.51 -1.13 22.47
C GLU A 173 2.65 -1.02 21.44
N ILE A 174 3.91 -1.01 21.89
CA ILE A 174 5.08 -1.02 21.00
C ILE A 174 5.12 -2.30 20.16
N ASP A 175 4.92 -3.46 20.78
CA ASP A 175 4.98 -4.75 20.07
C ASP A 175 3.84 -4.88 19.06
N SER A 176 2.64 -4.40 19.41
CA SER A 176 1.52 -4.33 18.46
C SER A 176 1.83 -3.43 17.27
N LEU A 177 2.52 -2.30 17.49
CA LEU A 177 2.96 -1.42 16.41
C LEU A 177 4.03 -2.07 15.54
N LYS A 178 5.02 -2.76 16.13
CA LYS A 178 6.05 -3.51 15.38
C LYS A 178 5.44 -4.58 14.48
N VAL A 179 4.48 -5.34 14.97
CA VAL A 179 3.76 -6.35 14.17
C VAL A 179 3.08 -5.70 12.96
N LEU A 180 2.43 -4.54 13.14
CA LEU A 180 1.84 -3.81 12.02
C LEU A 180 2.89 -3.30 11.03
N ILE A 181 4.05 -2.82 11.50
CA ILE A 181 5.17 -2.38 10.66
C ILE A 181 5.71 -3.56 9.85
N GLU A 182 5.92 -4.71 10.46
CA GLU A 182 6.39 -5.93 9.78
C GLU A 182 5.41 -6.39 8.69
N GLU A 183 4.11 -6.35 8.98
CA GLU A 183 3.06 -6.63 7.98
C GLU A 183 3.09 -5.61 6.83
N ALA A 184 3.25 -4.32 7.14
CA ALA A 184 3.31 -3.27 6.15
C ALA A 184 4.54 -3.41 5.23
N ILE A 185 5.73 -3.64 5.80
CA ILE A 185 6.96 -3.88 5.04
C ILE A 185 6.81 -5.11 4.13
N SER A 186 6.23 -6.20 4.66
CA SER A 186 5.96 -7.42 3.89
C SER A 186 4.99 -7.18 2.73
N ALA A 187 4.10 -6.19 2.85
CA ALA A 187 3.17 -5.75 1.83
C ALA A 187 3.73 -4.65 0.89
N GLY A 188 5.00 -4.28 1.01
CA GLY A 188 5.64 -3.28 0.13
C GLY A 188 5.53 -1.83 0.60
N PHE A 189 5.18 -1.60 1.87
CA PHE A 189 5.23 -0.27 2.47
C PHE A 189 6.68 0.03 2.86
N TYR A 190 7.39 0.73 1.98
CA TYR A 190 8.81 1.05 2.16
C TYR A 190 9.07 2.49 2.62
N ASN A 191 8.01 3.19 3.05
CA ASN A 191 8.10 4.37 3.89
C ASN A 191 7.12 4.21 5.07
N ILE A 192 7.58 4.45 6.30
CA ILE A 192 6.78 4.26 7.52
C ILE A 192 6.97 5.49 8.41
N ASP A 193 5.89 6.24 8.61
CA ASP A 193 5.91 7.44 9.45
C ASP A 193 5.50 7.05 10.87
N ILE A 194 6.51 6.79 11.72
CA ILE A 194 6.29 6.43 13.12
C ILE A 194 5.95 7.69 13.93
N ASP A 195 4.79 7.69 14.56
CA ASP A 195 4.29 8.85 15.31
C ASP A 195 4.12 8.54 16.81
N SER A 196 5.07 9.02 17.62
CA SER A 196 5.00 8.99 19.08
C SER A 196 4.68 10.37 19.68
N SER A 197 4.35 11.36 18.85
CA SER A 197 4.17 12.75 19.29
C SER A 197 2.99 12.92 20.25
N THR A 198 2.01 12.01 20.23
CA THR A 198 0.85 12.00 21.12
C THR A 198 1.18 11.62 22.56
N LEU A 199 2.35 11.04 22.80
CA LEU A 199 2.73 10.60 24.13
C LEU A 199 3.05 11.80 25.03
N VAL A 200 3.55 12.90 24.49
CA VAL A 200 4.09 14.06 25.24
C VAL A 200 3.09 14.68 26.23
N ASP A 201 3.57 15.09 27.39
CA ASP A 201 2.76 15.80 28.41
C ASP A 201 2.93 17.31 28.29
N LEU A 202 2.03 17.95 27.53
CA LEU A 202 2.02 19.39 27.29
C LEU A 202 1.74 20.24 28.56
N THR A 203 1.42 19.62 29.71
CA THR A 203 1.26 20.36 30.97
C THR A 203 2.59 20.78 31.60
N LYS A 204 3.72 20.25 31.12
CA LYS A 204 5.06 20.58 31.61
C LYS A 204 5.61 21.85 30.96
N GLU A 205 6.34 22.65 31.74
CA GLU A 205 6.85 23.96 31.32
C GLU A 205 7.99 23.90 30.28
N SER A 206 8.86 22.88 30.34
CA SER A 206 10.00 22.78 29.44
C SER A 206 9.83 21.64 28.43
N LEU A 207 10.35 21.84 27.22
CA LEU A 207 10.35 20.83 26.15
C LEU A 207 10.98 19.49 26.58
N ILE A 208 11.98 19.54 27.47
CA ILE A 208 12.62 18.32 28.00
C ILE A 208 11.66 17.58 28.93
N GLU A 209 10.97 18.29 29.83
CA GLU A 209 10.02 17.67 30.76
C GLU A 209 8.79 17.10 30.03
N GLN A 210 8.36 17.73 28.92
CA GLN A 210 7.25 17.23 28.10
C GLN A 210 7.52 15.83 27.50
N GLN A 211 8.79 15.40 27.39
CA GLN A 211 9.20 14.14 26.76
C GLN A 211 9.60 13.01 27.72
N ARG A 212 9.56 13.22 29.06
CA ARG A 212 10.11 12.29 30.08
C ARG A 212 9.16 11.16 30.53
N LEU A 213 8.32 10.63 29.65
CA LEU A 213 7.31 9.60 29.97
C LEU A 213 7.91 8.26 30.38
#